data_AF-A0A157ZTU4-F1
#
_entry.id   AF-A0A157ZTU4-F1
#
_cell.length_a   1.000
_cell.length_b   1.000
_cell.length_c   1.000
_cell.angle_alpha   90.00
_cell.angle_beta   90.00
_cell.angle_gamma   90.00
#
_symmetry.space_group_name_H-M   'P 1'
#
loop_
_entity.id
_entity.type
_entity.pdbx_description
1 polymer ?
#
loop_
_entity_poly.entity_id
_entity_poly.type
_entity_poly.pdbx_seq_one_letter_code
_entity_poly.pdbx_strand_id
1 'polypeptide(L)'
;MEPVFSDNFECFHCHTIFRDGVYEIVHERCRLHFEERVPYVENQDLRGIECYCSRACLEARLDGVMIREKIPVTRPGPDRVANCAVCRLPVDRTNFHRAYLATLSEPVDDITWDTVQMEYLAIICEDCNRLVAGELSEDDSPTSSPIA
;
A
#
# COMPACT_ATOMS: atom_id res chain seq x y z
N MET A 1 -1.79 -35.51 -10.09
CA MET A 1 -2.27 -34.12 -10.31
C MET A 1 -1.11 -33.26 -9.86
N GLU A 2 -0.31 -32.78 -10.81
CA GLU A 2 0.86 -31.94 -10.50
C GLU A 2 0.36 -30.55 -10.08
N PRO A 3 0.91 -29.96 -9.02
CA PRO A 3 0.53 -28.61 -8.64
C PRO A 3 1.07 -27.63 -9.69
N VAL A 4 0.19 -26.81 -10.25
CA VAL A 4 0.55 -25.71 -11.15
C VAL A 4 1.18 -24.62 -10.28
N PHE A 5 2.50 -24.64 -10.12
CA PHE A 5 3.25 -23.54 -9.52
C PHE A 5 4.34 -23.09 -10.49
N SER A 6 4.11 -21.97 -11.17
CA SER A 6 5.02 -20.82 -11.14
C SER A 6 4.44 -19.75 -12.06
N ASP A 7 3.78 -18.75 -11.49
CA ASP A 7 3.58 -17.51 -12.24
C ASP A 7 4.98 -16.97 -12.56
N ASN A 8 5.27 -16.81 -13.86
CA ASN A 8 6.50 -16.18 -14.29
C ASN A 8 6.26 -14.67 -14.22
N PHE A 9 7.05 -13.97 -13.42
CA PHE A 9 7.02 -12.52 -13.32
C PHE A 9 8.12 -11.90 -14.18
N GLU A 10 7.86 -10.74 -14.78
CA GLU A 10 8.89 -9.94 -15.46
C GLU A 10 9.24 -8.74 -14.58
N CYS A 11 10.52 -8.58 -14.25
CA CYS A 11 10.98 -7.48 -13.40
C CYS A 11 10.81 -6.12 -14.11
N PHE A 12 10.12 -5.18 -13.48
CA PHE A 12 9.88 -3.83 -14.03
C PHE A 12 11.14 -2.97 -14.17
N HIS A 13 12.26 -3.36 -13.56
CA HIS A 13 13.54 -2.65 -13.67
C HIS A 13 14.47 -3.26 -14.73
N CYS A 14 14.71 -4.57 -14.66
CA CYS A 14 15.74 -5.25 -15.46
C CYS A 14 15.19 -6.24 -16.49
N HIS A 15 13.86 -6.37 -16.60
CA HIS A 15 13.18 -7.25 -17.56
C HIS A 15 13.53 -8.74 -17.46
N THR A 16 14.18 -9.14 -16.36
CA THR A 16 14.48 -10.54 -16.11
C THR A 16 13.21 -11.27 -15.69
N ILE A 17 13.00 -12.46 -16.25
CA ILE A 17 11.92 -13.37 -15.84
C ILE A 17 12.34 -14.11 -14.57
N PHE A 18 11.49 -14.11 -13.55
CA PHE A 18 11.73 -14.76 -12.27
C PHE A 18 10.46 -15.45 -11.74
N ARG A 19 10.61 -16.32 -10.74
CA ARG A 19 9.54 -17.20 -10.25
C ARG A 19 9.36 -17.17 -8.73
N ASP A 20 10.43 -16.86 -8.00
CA ASP A 20 10.47 -16.92 -6.55
C ASP A 20 10.93 -15.58 -5.97
N GLY A 21 10.48 -15.27 -4.76
CA GLY A 21 10.86 -14.05 -4.04
C GLY A 21 10.43 -12.80 -4.79
N VAL A 22 9.13 -12.51 -4.79
CA VAL A 22 8.56 -11.37 -5.49
C VAL A 22 8.65 -10.14 -4.59
N TYR A 23 9.56 -9.23 -4.94
CA TYR A 23 9.59 -7.91 -4.33
C TYR A 23 8.57 -7.03 -5.03
N GLU A 24 7.69 -6.37 -4.30
CA GLU A 24 6.59 -5.63 -4.90
C GLU A 24 6.42 -4.25 -4.26
N ILE A 25 5.93 -3.31 -5.05
CA ILE A 25 5.29 -2.12 -4.52
C ILE A 25 3.79 -2.35 -4.64
N VAL A 26 3.09 -2.34 -3.52
CA VAL A 26 1.65 -2.55 -3.44
C VAL A 26 0.96 -1.32 -2.89
N HIS A 27 -0.31 -1.20 -3.26
CA HIS A 27 -1.24 -0.25 -2.70
C HIS A 27 -2.41 -1.03 -2.12
N GLU A 28 -2.69 -0.81 -0.84
CA GLU A 28 -3.74 -1.51 -0.13
C GLU A 28 -4.46 -0.59 0.85
N ARG A 29 -5.64 -1.05 1.27
CA ARG A 29 -6.40 -0.44 2.35
C ARG A 29 -6.17 -1.27 3.61
N CYS A 30 -5.54 -0.67 4.62
CA CYS A 30 -5.11 -1.38 5.81
C CYS A 30 -5.64 -0.73 7.09
N ARG A 31 -5.76 -1.52 8.16
CA ARG A 31 -5.88 -1.02 9.55
C ARG A 31 -5.08 -1.89 10.51
N LEU A 32 -4.51 -1.24 11.52
CA LEU A 32 -3.70 -1.85 12.57
C LEU A 32 -4.53 -2.13 13.82
N HIS A 33 -4.43 -3.35 14.30
CA HIS A 33 -5.09 -3.78 15.53
C HIS A 33 -4.04 -3.85 16.66
N PHE A 34 -4.15 -2.96 17.64
CA PHE A 34 -3.23 -2.88 18.80
C PHE A 34 -3.75 -3.57 20.06
N GLU A 35 -5.00 -4.05 20.05
CA GLU A 35 -5.67 -4.61 21.24
C GLU A 35 -5.20 -6.04 21.59
N GLU A 36 -4.47 -6.67 20.67
CA GLU A 36 -3.92 -8.01 20.82
C GLU A 36 -2.48 -8.02 21.36
N ARG A 37 -2.07 -9.16 21.94
CA ARG A 37 -0.69 -9.36 22.43
C ARG A 37 0.37 -9.18 21.34
N VAL A 38 -0.02 -9.39 20.08
CA VAL A 38 0.80 -9.18 18.89
C VAL A 38 -0.02 -8.31 17.92
N PRO A 39 0.42 -7.09 17.59
CA PRO A 39 -0.27 -6.27 16.60
C PRO A 39 -0.34 -6.97 15.25
N TYR A 40 -1.50 -6.92 14.61
CA TYR A 40 -1.69 -7.44 13.26
C TYR A 40 -2.33 -6.37 12.36
N VAL A 41 -2.16 -6.55 11.05
CA VAL A 41 -2.70 -5.66 10.03
C VAL A 41 -3.82 -6.39 9.30
N GLU A 42 -4.97 -5.75 9.18
CA GLU A 42 -6.05 -6.21 8.32
C GLU A 42 -5.99 -5.45 6.99
N ASN A 43 -5.92 -6.19 5.89
CA ASN A 43 -5.72 -5.66 4.54
C ASN A 43 -6.91 -5.95 3.62
N GLN A 44 -7.23 -4.98 2.76
CA GLN A 44 -8.28 -5.02 1.75
C GLN A 44 -7.77 -4.37 0.46
N ASP A 45 -8.41 -4.71 -0.66
CA ASP A 45 -8.20 -4.07 -1.96
C ASP A 45 -6.73 -4.03 -2.41
N LEU A 46 -6.00 -5.13 -2.19
CA LEU A 46 -4.60 -5.23 -2.59
C LEU A 46 -4.47 -5.05 -4.10
N ARG A 47 -3.65 -4.08 -4.48
CA ARG A 47 -3.29 -3.79 -5.87
C ARG A 47 -1.77 -3.77 -6.00
N GLY A 48 -1.22 -4.78 -6.66
CA GLY A 48 0.17 -4.78 -7.10
C GLY A 48 0.40 -3.68 -8.13
N ILE A 49 1.42 -2.84 -7.91
CA ILE A 49 1.78 -1.75 -8.83
C ILE A 49 2.91 -2.21 -9.76
N GLU A 50 4.00 -2.71 -9.17
CA GLU A 50 5.16 -3.25 -9.89
C GLU A 50 5.76 -4.39 -9.07
N CYS A 51 6.37 -5.37 -9.76
CA CYS A 51 7.12 -6.47 -9.17
C CYS A 51 8.57 -6.50 -9.66
N TYR A 52 9.44 -7.06 -8.83
CA TYR A 52 10.88 -7.03 -9.01
C TYR A 52 11.53 -8.33 -8.53
N CYS A 53 12.57 -8.75 -9.25
CA CYS A 53 13.33 -9.96 -8.92
C CYS A 53 14.29 -9.78 -7.72
N SER A 54 14.45 -8.55 -7.22
CA SER A 54 15.36 -8.26 -6.11
C SER A 54 15.01 -6.94 -5.44
N ARG A 55 15.39 -6.80 -4.16
CA ARG A 55 15.33 -5.54 -3.42
C ARG A 55 16.01 -4.38 -4.13
N ALA A 56 17.17 -4.62 -4.75
CA ALA A 56 17.91 -3.58 -5.48
C ALA A 56 17.12 -3.05 -6.69
N CYS A 57 16.42 -3.93 -7.42
CA CYS A 57 15.55 -3.52 -8.54
C CYS A 57 14.35 -2.70 -8.05
N LEU A 58 13.76 -3.06 -6.91
CA LEU A 58 12.69 -2.30 -6.26
C LEU A 58 13.19 -0.91 -5.86
N GLU A 59 14.30 -0.84 -5.11
CA GLU A 59 14.86 0.41 -4.59
C GLU A 59 15.24 1.38 -5.73
N ALA A 60 15.75 0.86 -6.85
CA ALA A 60 16.08 1.66 -8.04
C ALA A 60 14.86 2.29 -8.72
N ARG A 61 13.66 1.73 -8.51
CA ARG A 61 12.41 2.15 -9.15
C ARG A 61 11.45 2.89 -8.23
N LEU A 62 11.62 2.72 -6.91
CA LEU A 62 10.73 3.21 -5.86
C LEU A 62 10.32 4.67 -6.07
N ASP A 63 11.28 5.59 -6.21
CA ASP A 63 10.98 7.01 -6.39
C ASP A 63 10.18 7.27 -7.66
N GLY A 64 10.51 6.59 -8.75
CA GLY A 64 9.80 6.72 -10.03
C GLY A 64 8.35 6.23 -9.95
N VAL A 65 8.11 5.14 -9.22
CA VAL A 65 6.75 4.62 -8.96
C VAL A 65 5.95 5.61 -8.12
N MET A 66 6.52 6.08 -7.02
CA MET A 66 5.82 6.99 -6.09
C MET A 66 5.51 8.34 -6.74
N ILE A 67 6.42 8.86 -7.60
CA ILE A 67 6.18 10.06 -8.41
C ILE A 67 5.01 9.83 -9.40
N ARG A 68 4.97 8.68 -10.08
CA ARG A 68 3.86 8.34 -11.00
C ARG A 68 2.51 8.31 -10.27
N GLU A 69 2.51 7.76 -9.06
CA GLU A 69 1.33 7.70 -8.20
C GLU A 69 0.98 9.05 -7.56
N LYS A 70 1.84 10.08 -7.72
CA LYS A 70 1.72 11.41 -7.12
C LYS A 70 1.71 11.39 -5.58
N ILE A 71 2.35 10.39 -4.99
CA ILE A 71 2.41 10.20 -3.54
C ILE A 71 3.85 10.40 -3.04
N PRO A 72 4.10 11.36 -2.14
CA PRO A 72 5.42 11.50 -1.52
C PRO A 72 5.78 10.31 -0.63
N VAL A 73 7.02 9.83 -0.72
CA VAL A 73 7.58 8.87 0.23
C VAL A 73 7.73 9.55 1.59
N THR A 74 7.22 8.91 2.64
CA THR A 74 7.24 9.45 4.02
C THR A 74 7.73 8.46 5.07
N ARG A 75 7.72 7.15 4.78
CA ARG A 75 8.20 6.09 5.68
C ARG A 75 7.70 6.23 7.13
N PRO A 76 6.38 6.18 7.34
CA PRO A 76 5.82 6.31 8.67
C PRO A 76 6.33 5.19 9.60
N GLY A 77 6.61 5.56 10.85
CA GLY A 77 7.05 4.63 11.88
C GLY A 77 5.94 3.65 12.33
N PRO A 78 6.18 2.83 13.36
CA PRO A 78 5.23 1.83 13.86
C PRO A 78 4.09 2.42 14.72
N ASP A 79 4.04 3.73 14.90
CA ASP A 79 3.10 4.38 15.82
C ASP A 79 1.65 4.29 15.35
N ARG A 80 0.70 4.30 16.30
CA ARG A 80 -0.75 4.30 16.01
C ARG A 80 -1.16 5.45 15.08
N VAL A 81 -0.57 6.62 15.25
CA VAL A 81 -0.87 7.79 14.43
C VAL A 81 0.32 8.07 13.52
N ALA A 82 0.04 8.22 12.23
CA ALA A 82 1.00 8.68 11.25
C ALA A 82 0.44 9.90 10.50
N ASN A 83 1.29 10.66 9.81
CA ASN A 83 0.82 11.79 9.01
C ASN A 83 0.51 11.35 7.58
N CYS A 84 -0.60 11.85 7.03
CA CYS A 84 -0.90 11.67 5.61
C CYS A 84 0.23 12.25 4.74
N ALA A 85 0.70 11.48 3.76
CA ALA A 85 1.77 11.89 2.87
C ALA A 85 1.42 13.12 2.00
N VAL A 86 0.12 13.34 1.76
CA VAL A 86 -0.39 14.44 0.93
C VAL A 86 -0.70 15.68 1.78
N CYS A 87 -1.69 15.62 2.66
CA CYS A 87 -2.16 16.79 3.41
C CYS A 87 -1.46 17.01 4.76
N ARG A 88 -0.60 16.08 5.20
CA ARG A 88 0.13 16.10 6.48
C ARG A 88 -0.74 16.04 7.74
N LEU A 89 -2.06 15.92 7.61
CA LEU A 89 -2.96 15.72 8.74
C LEU A 89 -2.74 14.33 9.38
N PRO A 90 -2.98 14.20 10.69
CA PRO A 90 -2.84 12.93 11.39
C PRO A 90 -3.86 11.91 10.89
N VAL A 91 -3.41 10.68 10.76
CA VAL A 91 -4.19 9.50 10.36
C VAL A 91 -4.08 8.49 11.49
N ASP A 92 -5.21 8.17 12.10
CA ASP A 92 -5.30 7.06 13.06
C ASP A 92 -5.29 5.74 12.30
N ARG A 93 -4.22 4.96 12.47
CA ARG A 93 -4.01 3.73 11.73
C ARG A 93 -4.86 2.57 12.23
N THR A 94 -5.59 2.73 13.33
CA THR A 94 -6.62 1.76 13.75
C THR A 94 -7.88 1.85 12.91
N ASN A 95 -8.08 2.98 12.23
CA ASN A 95 -9.10 3.12 11.20
C ASN A 95 -8.53 2.70 9.85
N PHE A 96 -9.42 2.30 8.94
CA PHE A 96 -9.02 2.02 7.58
C PHE A 96 -8.41 3.26 6.92
N HIS A 97 -7.21 3.09 6.41
CA HIS A 97 -6.47 4.09 5.66
C HIS A 97 -5.84 3.42 4.44
N ARG A 98 -5.35 4.24 3.52
CA ARG A 98 -4.59 3.72 2.38
C ARG A 98 -3.11 3.76 2.68
N ALA A 99 -2.40 2.70 2.31
CA ALA A 99 -0.97 2.62 2.42
C ALA A 99 -0.33 2.17 1.11
N TYR A 100 0.85 2.75 0.84
CA TYR A 100 1.78 2.26 -0.16
C TYR A 100 2.88 1.52 0.59
N LEU A 101 3.13 0.29 0.16
CA LEU A 101 4.08 -0.61 0.83
C LEU A 101 5.08 -1.17 -0.18
N ALA A 102 6.31 -1.37 0.28
CA ALA A 102 7.23 -2.29 -0.35
C ALA A 102 7.17 -3.61 0.41
N THR A 103 6.96 -4.71 -0.30
CA THR A 103 6.78 -6.05 0.27
C THR A 103 7.71 -7.06 -0.39
N LEU A 104 7.97 -8.15 0.33
CA LEU A 104 8.59 -9.35 -0.21
C LEU A 104 7.63 -10.52 0.00
N SER A 105 7.18 -11.12 -1.10
CA SER A 105 6.35 -12.31 -1.14
C SER A 105 7.24 -13.51 -1.47
N GLU A 106 7.55 -14.36 -0.48
CA GLU A 106 8.28 -15.62 -0.69
C GLU A 106 7.30 -16.77 -0.99
N PRO A 107 7.70 -17.78 -1.79
CA PRO A 107 6.86 -18.96 -2.02
C PRO A 107 6.53 -19.66 -0.70
N VAL A 108 5.25 -19.98 -0.53
CA VAL A 108 4.66 -20.48 0.72
C VAL A 108 5.04 -21.95 0.94
N ASP A 109 5.93 -22.24 1.90
CA ASP A 109 5.99 -23.56 2.53
C ASP A 109 4.96 -23.63 3.67
N ASP A 110 3.79 -24.16 3.31
CA ASP A 110 2.62 -24.68 4.04
C ASP A 110 2.07 -24.04 5.34
N ILE A 111 2.81 -23.33 6.19
CA ILE A 111 2.22 -22.65 7.36
C ILE A 111 3.11 -21.47 7.75
N THR A 112 2.73 -20.23 7.42
CA THR A 112 3.34 -19.08 8.09
C THR A 112 2.33 -17.95 8.33
N TRP A 113 2.35 -17.48 9.57
CA TRP A 113 1.84 -16.19 9.97
C TRP A 113 2.67 -15.15 9.22
N ASP A 114 2.03 -14.31 8.42
CA ASP A 114 2.61 -13.26 7.60
C ASP A 114 3.67 -12.42 8.34
N THR A 115 4.91 -12.90 8.40
CA THR A 115 6.08 -12.04 8.49
C THR A 115 6.42 -11.55 7.09
N VAL A 116 5.42 -11.00 6.40
CA VAL A 116 5.66 -10.18 5.21
C VAL A 116 6.57 -9.06 5.69
N GLN A 117 7.80 -9.00 5.17
CA GLN A 117 8.68 -7.87 5.40
C GLN A 117 8.06 -6.66 4.69
N MET A 118 7.13 -5.99 5.37
CA MET A 118 6.41 -4.82 4.88
C MET A 118 7.13 -3.55 5.32
N GLU A 119 7.54 -2.73 4.35
CA GLU A 119 7.99 -1.36 4.60
C GLU A 119 6.90 -0.38 4.14
N TYR A 120 6.37 0.41 5.08
CA TYR A 120 5.49 1.53 4.73
C TYR A 120 6.28 2.58 3.94
N LEU A 121 5.84 2.85 2.72
CA LEU A 121 6.37 3.94 1.89
C LEU A 121 5.59 5.22 2.17
N ALA A 122 4.27 5.13 2.30
CA ALA A 122 3.38 6.26 2.58
C ALA A 122 2.03 5.81 3.17
N ILE A 123 1.38 6.71 3.92
CA ILE A 123 -0.01 6.58 4.39
C ILE A 123 -0.83 7.75 3.85
N ILE A 124 -2.07 7.50 3.45
CA ILE A 124 -2.98 8.51 2.91
C ILE A 124 -4.30 8.49 3.71
N CYS A 125 -4.79 9.66 4.12
CA CYS A 125 -6.09 9.78 4.75
C CYS A 125 -7.22 9.49 3.74
N GLU A 126 -8.42 9.21 4.24
CA GLU A 126 -9.56 8.89 3.39
C GLU A 126 -9.91 10.01 2.40
N ASP A 127 -9.84 11.28 2.83
CA ASP A 127 -10.15 12.43 1.98
C ASP A 127 -9.16 12.56 0.81
N CYS A 128 -7.85 12.47 1.09
CA CYS A 128 -6.83 12.52 0.06
C CYS A 128 -6.90 11.30 -0.86
N ASN A 129 -7.31 10.15 -0.35
CA ASN A 129 -7.53 8.98 -1.18
C ASN A 129 -8.65 9.21 -2.21
N ARG A 130 -9.80 9.77 -1.80
CA ARG A 130 -10.91 10.07 -2.73
C ARG A 130 -10.49 11.05 -3.82
N LEU A 131 -9.64 12.03 -3.50
CA LEU A 131 -9.05 12.96 -4.48
C LEU A 131 -8.15 12.23 -5.50
N VAL A 132 -7.30 11.32 -5.03
CA VAL A 132 -6.37 10.57 -5.89
C VAL A 132 -7.12 9.55 -6.76
N ALA A 133 -8.17 8.91 -6.22
CA ALA A 133 -9.01 7.97 -6.95
C ALA A 133 -9.96 8.64 -7.95
N GLY A 134 -10.09 9.98 -7.93
CA GLY A 134 -11.00 10.73 -8.80
C GLY A 134 -12.48 10.60 -8.40
N GLU A 135 -12.76 10.29 -7.12
CA GLU A 135 -14.10 9.99 -6.60
C GLU A 135 -14.81 11.19 -5.96
N LEU A 136 -14.16 12.35 -5.87
CA LEU A 136 -14.81 13.60 -5.48
C LEU A 136 -15.38 14.29 -6.71
N SER A 137 -16.59 13.90 -7.10
CA SER A 137 -17.44 14.75 -7.93
C SER A 137 -17.79 16.02 -7.15
N GLU A 138 -17.55 17.18 -7.76
CA GLU A 138 -18.01 18.50 -7.31
C GLU A 138 -19.55 18.52 -7.27
N ASP A 139 -20.19 18.12 -6.18
CA ASP A 139 -21.60 18.45 -5.92
C ASP A 139 -21.96 18.15 -4.45
N ASP A 140 -21.56 19.04 -3.55
CA ASP A 140 -22.31 19.25 -2.31
C ASP A 140 -22.19 20.71 -1.86
N SER A 141 -22.76 21.59 -2.68
CA SER A 141 -23.02 22.96 -2.23
C SER A 141 -24.23 22.94 -1.30
N PRO A 142 -24.13 23.43 -0.06
CA PRO A 142 -25.28 23.49 0.84
C PRO A 142 -26.28 24.52 0.29
N THR A 143 -27.43 24.06 -0.19
CA THR A 143 -28.59 24.93 -0.44
C THR A 143 -28.97 25.61 0.86
N SER A 144 -28.58 26.87 0.99
CA SER A 144 -29.09 27.79 1.99
C SER A 144 -30.56 28.05 1.66
N SER A 145 -31.48 27.45 2.42
CA SER A 145 -32.90 27.82 2.33
C SER A 145 -33.08 29.26 2.81
N PRO A 146 -33.79 30.12 2.07
CA PRO A 146 -34.22 31.40 2.63
C PRO A 146 -35.35 31.15 3.63
N ILE A 147 -35.22 31.79 4.78
CA ILE A 147 -36.28 31.98 5.77
C ILE A 147 -37.39 32.79 5.09
N ALA A 148 -38.63 32.28 5.18
CA ALA A 148 -39.86 33.05 4.97
C ALA A 148 -40.86 32.66 6.05
#